data_AF-A0A5B7IN28-F1
#
_entry.id   AF-A0A5B7IN28-F1
#
_cell.length_a   1.000
_cell.length_b   1.000
_cell.length_c   1.000
_cell.angle_alpha   90.00
_cell.angle_beta   90.00
_cell.angle_gamma   90.00
#
_symmetry.space_group_name_H-M   'P 1'
#
loop_
_entity.id
_entity.type
_entity.pdbx_description
1 polymer ?
#
loop_
_entity_poly.entity_id
_entity_poly.type
_entity_poly.pdbx_seq_one_letter_code
_entity_poly.pdbx_strand_id
1 'polypeptide(L)'
;MLPNVGYITGRLRDARNVTGRIREAGRIRIRRVEEVSETLREPGIITGYRHENCSVLQAIASLFNATNETVNFWTHFLAAVYFAWLAVSLSSILPLFGDVYLHPLTCYLVAACCYPLTSCLAHAFSCLSITATHICFFVDYLAISMYSWAVAYLYFSYCFPPHLRDTWFAAIFLPVAAANSVLATLCASHSRFIRNLLLQKALRVAAFVVPYVWDSIPLLVWLRSCEEASCEESRLYHLSQFACVVVASFFYGSHFPERLAPGRFDYLGHSHNMLHVFSILATNEQLRAVLLDLRRRRQELHTAAWLPSPAWATRATPLLLLANFAIVFVFTYRLSRPHGNQGSVANHAPTQPQITTHTPTQQLLVNTHTPTQPQVNTNTPLHSPVVTHTPSHAHISHVKVQ
;
A
#
# COMPACT_ATOMS: atom_id res chain seq x y z
N MET A 1 7.81 -55.64 -10.31
CA MET A 1 7.42 -54.97 -11.57
C MET A 1 8.09 -53.61 -11.62
N LEU A 2 9.00 -53.38 -12.57
CA LEU A 2 9.56 -52.05 -12.83
C LEU A 2 8.46 -51.17 -13.48
N PRO A 3 8.33 -49.88 -13.11
CA PRO A 3 7.36 -49.00 -13.75
C PRO A 3 7.62 -48.96 -15.26
N ASN A 4 6.55 -48.97 -16.05
CA ASN A 4 6.62 -48.98 -17.51
C ASN A 4 7.46 -47.78 -18.00
N VAL A 5 8.55 -48.04 -18.74
CA VAL A 5 9.48 -47.02 -19.23
C VAL A 5 8.75 -45.95 -20.06
N GLY A 6 7.66 -46.33 -20.74
CA GLY A 6 6.76 -45.40 -21.43
C GLY A 6 6.06 -44.39 -20.51
N TYR A 7 5.68 -44.80 -19.30
CA TYR A 7 5.08 -43.93 -18.29
C TYR A 7 6.09 -42.90 -17.76
N ILE A 8 7.32 -43.35 -17.44
CA ILE A 8 8.38 -42.47 -16.95
C ILE A 8 8.78 -41.44 -18.02
N THR A 9 8.97 -41.88 -19.27
CA THR A 9 9.34 -40.99 -20.39
C THR A 9 8.24 -39.99 -20.74
N GLY A 10 6.97 -40.37 -20.64
CA GLY A 10 5.83 -39.46 -20.73
C GLY A 10 5.87 -38.36 -19.67
N ARG A 11 6.05 -38.73 -18.40
CA ARG A 11 6.14 -37.78 -17.27
C ARG A 11 7.32 -36.81 -17.42
N LEU A 12 8.47 -37.28 -17.91
CA LEU A 12 9.64 -36.43 -18.17
C LEU A 12 9.39 -35.44 -19.31
N ARG A 13 8.68 -35.85 -20.37
CA ARG A 13 8.27 -34.96 -21.47
C ARG A 13 7.31 -33.88 -20.96
N ASP A 14 6.33 -34.25 -20.16
CA ASP A 14 5.38 -33.30 -19.55
C ASP A 14 6.10 -32.31 -18.63
N ALA A 15 7.01 -32.79 -17.78
CA ALA A 15 7.82 -31.93 -16.92
C ALA A 15 8.67 -30.95 -17.74
N ARG A 16 9.30 -31.40 -18.84
CA ARG A 16 10.06 -30.54 -19.75
C ARG A 16 9.18 -29.49 -20.43
N ASN A 17 7.97 -29.86 -20.85
CA ASN A 17 7.01 -28.93 -21.45
C ASN A 17 6.55 -27.87 -20.44
N VAL A 18 6.23 -28.26 -19.21
CA VAL A 18 5.88 -27.33 -18.12
C VAL A 18 7.05 -26.38 -17.83
N THR A 19 8.27 -26.91 -17.72
CA THR A 19 9.47 -26.11 -17.49
C THR A 19 9.72 -25.11 -18.62
N GLY A 20 9.49 -25.53 -19.87
CA GLY A 20 9.57 -24.66 -21.05
C GLY A 20 8.57 -23.49 -20.97
N ARG A 21 7.30 -23.79 -20.63
CA ARG A 21 6.25 -22.77 -20.47
C ARG A 21 6.55 -21.79 -19.34
N ILE A 22 7.07 -22.26 -18.21
CA ILE A 22 7.48 -21.40 -17.09
C ILE A 22 8.64 -20.49 -17.52
N ARG A 23 9.65 -21.04 -18.21
CA ARG A 23 10.80 -20.27 -18.70
C ARG A 23 10.37 -19.18 -19.69
N GLU A 24 9.43 -19.50 -20.59
CA GLU A 24 8.87 -18.54 -21.53
C GLU A 24 8.04 -17.48 -20.82
N ALA A 25 7.18 -17.88 -19.89
CA ALA A 25 6.40 -16.96 -19.07
C ALA A 25 7.27 -16.02 -18.21
N GLY A 26 8.44 -16.48 -17.76
CA GLY A 26 9.42 -15.69 -17.02
C GLY A 26 10.21 -14.68 -17.88
N ARG A 27 10.13 -14.73 -19.20
CA ARG A 27 10.67 -13.69 -20.10
C ARG A 27 9.68 -12.52 -20.19
N ILE A 28 9.55 -11.80 -19.09
CA ILE A 28 8.61 -10.69 -18.99
C ILE A 28 9.26 -9.44 -19.57
N ARG A 29 8.59 -8.86 -20.57
CA ARG A 29 8.96 -7.55 -21.08
C ARG A 29 8.48 -6.48 -20.09
N ILE A 30 9.43 -5.88 -19.40
CA ILE A 30 9.20 -4.73 -18.53
C ILE A 30 8.79 -3.52 -19.37
N ARG A 31 7.85 -2.74 -18.84
CA ARG A 31 7.28 -1.55 -19.47
C ARG A 31 7.72 -0.28 -18.76
N ARG A 32 7.81 0.80 -19.53
CA ARG A 32 7.94 2.15 -18.98
C ARG A 32 6.57 2.75 -18.70
N VAL A 33 6.54 3.78 -17.87
CA VAL A 33 5.33 4.50 -17.45
C VAL A 33 4.49 5.00 -18.64
N GLU A 34 5.12 5.38 -19.76
CA GLU A 34 4.38 5.86 -20.95
C GLU A 34 3.65 4.74 -21.71
N GLU A 35 4.07 3.48 -21.51
CA GLU A 35 3.49 2.30 -22.18
C GLU A 35 2.32 1.68 -21.39
N VAL A 36 1.98 2.24 -20.22
CA VAL A 36 0.99 1.69 -19.30
C VAL A 36 -0.15 2.68 -19.09
N SER A 37 -1.37 2.17 -18.92
CA SER A 37 -2.58 2.92 -18.60
C SER A 37 -2.40 3.82 -17.37
N GLU A 38 -2.94 5.04 -17.43
CA GLU A 38 -2.79 6.04 -16.37
C GLU A 38 -3.26 5.56 -14.99
N THR A 39 -4.28 4.68 -14.96
CA THR A 39 -4.85 4.12 -13.73
C THR A 39 -3.92 3.17 -12.98
N LEU A 40 -2.84 2.71 -13.61
CA LEU A 40 -1.84 1.79 -13.06
C LEU A 40 -0.50 2.47 -12.78
N ARG A 41 -0.36 3.76 -13.11
CA ARG A 41 0.87 4.52 -12.91
C ARG A 41 1.01 4.91 -11.43
N GLU A 42 2.24 4.87 -10.96
CA GLU A 42 2.61 5.20 -9.58
C GLU A 42 3.54 6.43 -9.58
N PRO A 43 3.38 7.37 -8.65
CA PRO A 43 4.22 8.57 -8.61
C PRO A 43 5.71 8.23 -8.47
N GLY A 44 6.56 8.85 -9.29
CA GLY A 44 8.02 8.67 -9.20
C GLY A 44 8.57 7.38 -9.81
N ILE A 45 7.70 6.47 -10.26
CA ILE A 45 8.09 5.20 -10.89
C ILE A 45 8.10 5.35 -12.42
N ILE A 46 9.23 5.03 -13.07
CA ILE A 46 9.43 5.29 -14.51
C ILE A 46 9.48 4.00 -15.33
N THR A 47 10.07 2.94 -14.81
CA THR A 47 10.16 1.59 -15.39
C THR A 47 9.77 0.53 -14.36
N GLY A 48 9.87 -0.75 -14.73
CA GLY A 48 9.57 -1.87 -13.85
C GLY A 48 8.14 -2.39 -13.96
N TYR A 49 7.27 -1.73 -14.72
CA TYR A 49 5.89 -2.15 -14.90
C TYR A 49 5.78 -3.48 -15.64
N ARG A 50 4.81 -4.28 -15.24
CA ARG A 50 4.43 -5.51 -15.94
C ARG A 50 3.49 -5.19 -17.10
N HIS A 51 3.44 -6.09 -18.07
CA HIS A 51 2.50 -5.98 -19.19
C HIS A 51 1.05 -6.06 -18.70
N GLU A 52 0.17 -5.27 -19.30
CA GLU A 52 -1.27 -5.38 -19.04
C GLU A 52 -1.83 -6.64 -19.70
N ASN A 53 -2.79 -7.32 -19.05
CA ASN A 53 -3.37 -8.55 -19.57
C ASN A 53 -2.38 -9.75 -19.60
N CYS A 54 -1.54 -9.86 -18.58
CA CYS A 54 -0.76 -11.06 -18.35
C CYS A 54 -1.66 -12.28 -18.12
N SER A 55 -1.22 -13.44 -18.62
CA SER A 55 -1.76 -14.72 -18.15
C SER A 55 -1.38 -14.95 -16.68
N VAL A 56 -2.15 -15.80 -15.98
CA VAL A 56 -1.84 -16.20 -14.59
C VAL A 56 -0.43 -16.76 -14.45
N LEU A 57 0.03 -17.56 -15.42
CA LEU A 57 1.38 -18.12 -15.40
C LEU A 57 2.45 -17.02 -15.52
N GLN A 58 2.24 -16.01 -16.36
CA GLN A 58 3.15 -14.86 -16.46
C GLN A 58 3.13 -14.02 -15.19
N ALA A 59 1.96 -13.80 -14.58
CA ALA A 59 1.84 -13.09 -13.31
C ALA A 59 2.63 -13.80 -12.20
N ILE A 60 2.48 -15.12 -12.06
CA ILE A 60 3.23 -15.93 -11.09
C ILE A 60 4.73 -15.93 -11.39
N ALA A 61 5.11 -16.11 -12.66
CA ALA A 61 6.52 -16.07 -13.05
C ALA A 61 7.15 -14.69 -12.73
N SER A 62 6.38 -13.60 -12.86
CA SER A 62 6.83 -12.23 -12.60
C SER A 62 7.28 -11.96 -11.18
N LEU A 63 6.80 -12.76 -10.23
CA LEU A 63 7.14 -12.62 -8.82
C LEU A 63 8.63 -12.89 -8.56
N PHE A 64 9.31 -13.55 -9.49
CA PHE A 64 10.74 -13.87 -9.42
C PHE A 64 11.59 -12.99 -10.35
N ASN A 65 10.99 -12.01 -11.01
CA ASN A 65 11.68 -11.02 -11.84
C ASN A 65 11.74 -9.67 -11.12
N ALA A 66 12.69 -8.81 -11.48
CA ALA A 66 12.71 -7.44 -11.00
C ALA A 66 11.58 -6.65 -11.69
N THR A 67 10.52 -6.36 -10.94
CA THR A 67 9.39 -5.50 -11.34
C THR A 67 9.11 -4.50 -10.22
N ASN A 68 8.34 -3.45 -10.50
CA ASN A 68 7.94 -2.47 -9.49
C ASN A 68 7.05 -3.06 -8.39
N GLU A 69 6.55 -4.29 -8.59
CA GLU A 69 5.61 -4.97 -7.68
C GLU A 69 6.25 -6.16 -6.95
N THR A 70 7.49 -6.51 -7.29
CA THR A 70 8.17 -7.69 -6.74
C THR A 70 8.38 -7.56 -5.24
N VAL A 71 8.90 -6.43 -4.79
CA VAL A 71 9.13 -6.19 -3.35
C VAL A 71 7.80 -6.03 -2.61
N ASN A 72 6.79 -5.40 -3.22
CA ASN A 72 5.44 -5.30 -2.65
C ASN A 72 4.83 -6.68 -2.40
N PHE A 73 4.98 -7.60 -3.35
CA PHE A 73 4.56 -8.99 -3.20
C PHE A 73 5.34 -9.69 -2.07
N TRP A 74 6.67 -9.72 -2.13
CA TRP A 74 7.47 -10.53 -1.21
C TRP A 74 7.41 -10.08 0.24
N THR A 75 7.38 -8.76 0.49
CA THR A 75 7.26 -8.21 1.85
C THR A 75 6.01 -8.71 2.55
N HIS A 76 4.86 -8.71 1.87
CA HIS A 76 3.61 -9.19 2.44
C HIS A 76 3.44 -10.71 2.35
N PHE A 77 3.94 -11.38 1.31
CA PHE A 77 3.89 -12.84 1.23
C PHE A 77 4.66 -13.50 2.37
N LEU A 78 5.89 -13.03 2.65
CA LEU A 78 6.70 -13.53 3.76
C LEU A 78 6.03 -13.24 5.10
N ALA A 79 5.42 -12.07 5.25
CA ALA A 79 4.66 -11.73 6.46
C ALA A 79 3.44 -12.64 6.66
N ALA A 80 2.69 -12.93 5.60
CA ALA A 80 1.54 -13.84 5.67
C ALA A 80 1.98 -15.25 6.11
N VAL A 81 3.10 -15.76 5.58
CA VAL A 81 3.68 -17.04 6.02
C VAL A 81 4.13 -16.97 7.48
N TYR A 82 4.79 -15.88 7.88
CA TYR A 82 5.25 -15.67 9.26
C TYR A 82 4.09 -15.65 10.26
N PHE A 83 3.05 -14.84 10.01
CA PHE A 83 1.90 -14.77 10.90
C PHE A 83 1.08 -16.05 10.90
N ALA A 84 1.00 -16.77 9.77
CA ALA A 84 0.35 -18.09 9.73
C ALA A 84 1.12 -19.11 10.60
N TRP A 85 2.44 -19.16 10.48
CA TRP A 85 3.29 -19.99 11.33
C TRP A 85 3.12 -19.62 12.82
N LEU A 86 3.10 -18.33 13.13
CA LEU A 86 2.92 -17.84 14.49
C LEU A 86 1.53 -18.18 15.05
N ALA A 87 0.47 -18.02 14.27
CA ALA A 87 -0.90 -18.39 14.65
C ALA A 87 -1.03 -19.89 14.93
N VAL A 88 -0.45 -20.74 14.09
CA VAL A 88 -0.40 -22.20 14.32
C VAL A 88 0.40 -22.51 15.58
N SER A 89 1.56 -21.88 15.77
CA SER A 89 2.40 -22.08 16.95
C SER A 89 1.71 -21.63 18.24
N LEU A 90 0.96 -20.53 18.23
CA LEU A 90 0.16 -20.10 19.38
C LEU A 90 -1.03 -21.04 19.62
N SER A 91 -1.67 -21.55 18.56
CA SER A 91 -2.80 -22.48 18.69
C SER A 91 -2.43 -23.82 19.31
N SER A 92 -1.16 -24.24 19.23
CA SER A 92 -0.69 -25.48 19.85
C SER A 92 -0.44 -25.36 21.36
N ILE A 93 -0.30 -24.13 21.86
CA ILE A 93 -0.02 -23.86 23.29
C ILE A 93 -1.16 -23.12 24.00
N LEU A 94 -2.05 -22.44 23.27
CA LEU A 94 -3.18 -21.70 23.80
C LEU A 94 -4.51 -22.23 23.21
N PRO A 95 -5.57 -22.35 24.02
CA PRO A 95 -6.90 -22.75 23.54
C PRO A 95 -7.60 -21.59 22.80
N LEU A 96 -7.03 -21.11 21.70
CA LEU A 96 -7.45 -19.90 20.96
C LEU A 96 -8.96 -19.87 20.63
N PHE A 97 -9.54 -21.02 20.30
CA PHE A 97 -10.97 -21.13 19.99
C PHE A 97 -11.82 -21.59 21.18
N GLY A 98 -11.21 -22.27 22.15
CA GLY A 98 -11.91 -22.87 23.30
C GLY A 98 -12.08 -21.93 24.49
N ASP A 99 -11.21 -20.93 24.63
CA ASP A 99 -11.29 -19.91 25.69
C ASP A 99 -11.83 -18.59 25.14
N VAL A 100 -12.99 -18.17 25.65
CA VAL A 100 -13.65 -16.90 25.29
C VAL A 100 -12.71 -15.71 25.52
N TYR A 101 -11.87 -15.77 26.55
CA TYR A 101 -10.90 -14.70 26.82
C TYR A 101 -9.94 -14.50 25.65
N LEU A 102 -9.65 -15.55 24.87
CA LEU A 102 -8.71 -15.51 23.74
C LEU A 102 -9.37 -15.20 22.39
N HIS A 103 -10.70 -15.16 22.31
CA HIS A 103 -11.40 -14.84 21.05
C HIS A 103 -10.93 -13.54 20.38
N PRO A 104 -10.68 -12.42 21.10
CA PRO A 104 -10.11 -11.21 20.50
C PRO A 104 -8.73 -11.45 19.85
N LEU A 105 -7.87 -12.23 20.51
CA LEU A 105 -6.56 -12.60 19.97
C LEU A 105 -6.72 -13.47 18.71
N THR A 106 -7.67 -14.41 18.71
CA THR A 106 -7.96 -15.27 17.56
C THR A 106 -8.44 -14.46 16.36
N CYS A 107 -9.38 -13.53 16.54
CA CYS A 107 -9.81 -12.62 15.48
C CYS A 107 -8.64 -11.80 14.93
N TYR A 108 -7.78 -11.29 15.81
CA TYR A 108 -6.57 -10.55 15.43
C TYR A 108 -5.58 -11.39 14.62
N LEU A 109 -5.25 -12.61 15.07
CA LEU A 109 -4.31 -13.49 14.38
C LEU A 109 -4.83 -13.88 12.99
N VAL A 110 -6.13 -14.18 12.86
CA VAL A 110 -6.73 -14.44 11.54
C VAL A 110 -6.58 -13.20 10.64
N ALA A 111 -6.91 -12.02 11.14
CA ALA A 111 -6.78 -10.79 10.35
C ALA A 111 -5.32 -10.46 9.98
N ALA A 112 -4.37 -10.67 10.90
CA ALA A 112 -2.94 -10.49 10.70
C ALA A 112 -2.34 -11.46 9.66
N CYS A 113 -2.97 -12.62 9.44
CA CYS A 113 -2.66 -13.50 8.31
C CYS A 113 -3.32 -13.02 7.01
N CYS A 114 -4.59 -12.61 7.08
CA CYS A 114 -5.41 -12.33 5.90
C CYS A 114 -5.03 -11.02 5.19
N TYR A 115 -4.76 -9.92 5.92
CA TYR A 115 -4.43 -8.65 5.26
C TYR A 115 -3.14 -8.71 4.44
N PRO A 116 -1.99 -9.26 4.91
CA PRO A 116 -0.81 -9.35 4.06
C PRO A 116 -1.00 -10.35 2.92
N LEU A 117 -1.74 -11.45 3.15
CA LEU A 117 -2.04 -12.42 2.10
C LEU A 117 -2.85 -11.80 0.95
N THR A 118 -3.94 -11.11 1.27
CA THR A 118 -4.79 -10.47 0.26
C THR A 118 -4.04 -9.35 -0.47
N SER A 119 -3.24 -8.56 0.25
CA SER A 119 -2.39 -7.55 -0.33
C SER A 119 -1.34 -8.12 -1.28
N CYS A 120 -0.61 -9.18 -0.90
CA CYS A 120 0.38 -9.78 -1.80
C CYS A 120 -0.29 -10.38 -3.03
N LEU A 121 -1.47 -11.01 -2.89
CA LEU A 121 -2.23 -11.51 -4.04
C LEU A 121 -2.70 -10.38 -4.96
N ALA A 122 -3.06 -9.22 -4.40
CA ALA A 122 -3.44 -8.06 -5.19
C ALA A 122 -2.27 -7.54 -6.04
N HIS A 123 -1.09 -7.42 -5.46
CA HIS A 123 0.12 -7.09 -6.21
C HIS A 123 0.55 -8.20 -7.17
N ALA A 124 0.34 -9.48 -6.85
CA ALA A 124 0.66 -10.57 -7.77
C ALA A 124 -0.21 -10.49 -9.04
N PHE A 125 -1.50 -10.22 -8.89
CA PHE A 125 -2.50 -10.33 -9.96
C PHE A 125 -2.96 -8.99 -10.57
N SER A 126 -2.38 -7.85 -10.14
CA SER A 126 -2.66 -6.53 -10.72
C SER A 126 -2.23 -6.38 -12.19
N CYS A 127 -1.54 -7.36 -12.77
CA CYS A 127 -1.22 -7.37 -14.21
C CYS A 127 -2.20 -8.20 -15.07
N LEU A 128 -3.16 -8.93 -14.47
CA LEU A 128 -4.06 -9.83 -15.23
C LEU A 128 -5.06 -9.09 -16.11
N SER A 129 -5.54 -7.94 -15.66
CA SER A 129 -6.38 -6.99 -16.39
C SER A 129 -6.66 -5.79 -15.48
N ILE A 130 -7.13 -4.69 -16.04
CA ILE A 130 -7.62 -3.54 -15.25
C ILE A 130 -8.73 -4.01 -14.30
N THR A 131 -9.70 -4.78 -14.79
CA THR A 131 -10.80 -5.30 -13.97
C THR A 131 -10.32 -6.15 -12.80
N ALA A 132 -9.42 -7.11 -13.05
CA ALA A 132 -8.83 -7.94 -12.00
C ALA A 132 -8.09 -7.09 -10.96
N THR A 133 -7.36 -6.06 -11.40
CA THR A 133 -6.67 -5.12 -10.51
C THR A 133 -7.63 -4.46 -9.53
N HIS A 134 -8.74 -3.91 -10.01
CA HIS A 134 -9.74 -3.29 -9.14
C HIS A 134 -10.33 -4.29 -8.14
N ILE A 135 -10.72 -5.48 -8.59
CA ILE A 135 -11.30 -6.53 -7.72
C ILE A 135 -10.30 -6.94 -6.64
N CYS A 136 -9.06 -7.22 -7.02
CA CYS A 136 -7.99 -7.57 -6.09
C CYS A 136 -7.80 -6.49 -5.02
N PHE A 137 -7.73 -5.21 -5.41
CA PHE A 137 -7.59 -4.12 -4.44
C PHE A 137 -8.86 -3.88 -3.61
N PHE A 138 -10.07 -4.19 -4.09
CA PHE A 138 -11.27 -4.17 -3.24
C PHE A 138 -11.20 -5.21 -2.12
N VAL A 139 -10.69 -6.41 -2.42
CA VAL A 139 -10.47 -7.46 -1.42
C VAL A 139 -9.36 -7.08 -0.44
N ASP A 140 -8.29 -6.43 -0.92
CA ASP A 140 -7.23 -5.87 -0.07
C ASP A 140 -7.78 -4.82 0.91
N TYR A 141 -8.60 -3.87 0.43
CA TYR A 141 -9.24 -2.86 1.29
C TYR A 141 -10.17 -3.47 2.35
N LEU A 142 -10.91 -4.53 1.98
CA LEU A 142 -11.71 -5.30 2.92
C LEU A 142 -10.84 -5.90 4.02
N ALA A 143 -9.70 -6.51 3.66
CA ALA A 143 -8.86 -7.20 4.63
C ALA A 143 -8.19 -6.22 5.60
N ILE A 144 -7.74 -5.05 5.13
CA ILE A 144 -7.24 -3.96 5.97
C ILE A 144 -8.34 -3.47 6.93
N SER A 145 -9.58 -3.32 6.45
CA SER A 145 -10.71 -2.89 7.27
C SER A 145 -11.12 -3.92 8.32
N MET A 146 -11.00 -5.22 8.01
CA MET A 146 -11.20 -6.30 8.98
C MET A 146 -10.06 -6.39 10.00
N TYR A 147 -8.83 -6.06 9.59
CA TYR A 147 -7.70 -5.95 10.51
C TYR A 147 -7.89 -4.80 11.51
N SER A 148 -8.34 -3.61 11.07
CA SER A 148 -8.71 -2.52 11.98
C SER A 148 -9.80 -2.94 12.98
N TRP A 149 -10.87 -3.60 12.52
CA TRP A 149 -11.88 -4.16 13.43
C TRP A 149 -11.26 -5.10 14.49
N ALA A 150 -10.39 -6.01 14.06
CA ALA A 150 -9.76 -6.96 14.96
C ALA A 150 -8.83 -6.26 15.97
N VAL A 151 -8.11 -5.21 15.55
CA VAL A 151 -7.29 -4.35 16.43
C VAL A 151 -8.17 -3.64 17.46
N ALA A 152 -9.28 -3.03 17.04
CA ALA A 152 -10.22 -2.39 17.97
C ALA A 152 -10.74 -3.39 19.00
N TYR A 153 -11.17 -4.57 18.55
CA TYR A 153 -11.65 -5.62 19.43
C TYR A 153 -10.58 -6.08 20.42
N LEU A 154 -9.35 -6.23 19.95
CA LEU A 154 -8.18 -6.59 20.76
C LEU A 154 -7.87 -5.54 21.84
N TYR A 155 -7.80 -4.26 21.46
CA TYR A 155 -7.51 -3.17 22.38
C TYR A 155 -8.63 -2.91 23.39
N PHE A 156 -9.89 -3.03 22.97
CA PHE A 156 -11.03 -2.99 23.88
C PHE A 156 -10.93 -4.09 24.94
N SER A 157 -10.48 -5.27 24.54
CA SER A 157 -10.44 -6.44 25.43
C SER A 157 -9.29 -6.37 26.42
N TYR A 158 -8.08 -6.02 25.97
CA TYR A 158 -6.86 -6.16 26.79
C TYR A 158 -6.19 -4.84 27.16
N CYS A 159 -6.43 -3.77 26.40
CA CYS A 159 -5.71 -2.50 26.53
C CYS A 159 -6.58 -1.36 27.07
N PHE A 160 -7.88 -1.59 27.30
CA PHE A 160 -8.80 -0.51 27.68
C PHE A 160 -8.47 0.07 29.08
N PRO A 161 -8.40 1.40 29.24
CA PRO A 161 -8.07 2.03 30.53
C PRO A 161 -9.16 1.77 31.58
N PRO A 162 -8.79 1.42 32.83
CA PRO A 162 -9.77 1.15 33.90
C PRO A 162 -10.78 2.28 34.12
N HIS A 163 -10.32 3.54 34.16
CA HIS A 163 -11.17 4.71 34.41
C HIS A 163 -12.13 5.06 33.27
N LEU A 164 -12.01 4.42 32.09
CA LEU A 164 -12.92 4.64 30.95
C LEU A 164 -13.98 3.55 30.80
N ARG A 165 -13.88 2.44 31.53
CA ARG A 165 -14.72 1.25 31.33
C ARG A 165 -16.20 1.50 31.58
N ASP A 166 -16.53 2.32 32.58
CA ASP A 166 -17.90 2.64 32.96
C ASP A 166 -18.42 3.95 32.32
N THR A 167 -17.84 4.34 31.18
CA THR A 167 -18.19 5.59 30.49
C THR A 167 -18.95 5.32 29.19
N TRP A 168 -19.59 6.36 28.64
CA TRP A 168 -20.21 6.30 27.31
C TRP A 168 -19.21 5.92 26.21
N PHE A 169 -17.93 6.27 26.39
CA PHE A 169 -16.87 5.97 25.43
C PHE A 169 -16.68 4.46 25.27
N ALA A 170 -16.64 3.72 26.38
CA ALA A 170 -16.62 2.26 26.37
C ALA A 170 -17.82 1.67 25.63
N ALA A 171 -19.02 2.19 25.88
CA ALA A 171 -20.25 1.68 25.29
C ALA A 171 -20.28 1.82 23.75
N ILE A 172 -19.72 2.90 23.20
CA ILE A 172 -19.74 3.15 21.75
C ILE A 172 -18.49 2.68 21.02
N PHE A 173 -17.41 2.31 21.73
CA PHE A 173 -16.11 2.02 21.13
C PHE A 173 -16.17 0.96 20.02
N LEU A 174 -16.70 -0.24 20.34
CA LEU A 174 -16.83 -1.32 19.37
C LEU A 174 -17.91 -1.04 18.31
N PRO A 175 -19.10 -0.51 18.62
CA PRO A 175 -20.05 -0.08 17.59
C PRO A 175 -19.47 0.88 16.55
N VAL A 176 -18.70 1.88 16.97
CA VAL A 176 -18.05 2.83 16.06
C VAL A 176 -16.93 2.16 15.27
N ALA A 177 -16.12 1.29 15.89
CA ALA A 177 -15.10 0.52 15.18
C ALA A 177 -15.71 -0.41 14.10
N ALA A 178 -16.85 -1.03 14.40
CA ALA A 178 -17.61 -1.85 13.46
C ALA A 178 -18.11 -1.02 12.27
N ALA A 179 -18.69 0.16 12.53
CA ALA A 179 -19.12 1.09 11.48
C ALA A 179 -17.93 1.58 10.64
N ASN A 180 -16.81 1.93 11.28
CA ASN A 180 -15.57 2.34 10.65
C ASN A 180 -15.04 1.25 9.69
N SER A 181 -15.08 -0.02 10.06
CA SER A 181 -14.67 -1.13 9.18
C SER A 181 -15.49 -1.16 7.87
N VAL A 182 -16.82 -1.04 7.97
CA VAL A 182 -17.71 -1.06 6.79
C VAL A 182 -17.51 0.21 5.94
N LEU A 183 -17.43 1.37 6.58
CA LEU A 183 -17.23 2.66 5.91
C LEU A 183 -15.86 2.75 5.24
N ALA A 184 -14.82 2.16 5.84
CA ALA A 184 -13.48 2.10 5.28
C ALA A 184 -13.47 1.36 3.95
N THR A 185 -14.00 0.13 3.90
CA THR A 185 -14.11 -0.65 2.66
C THR A 185 -14.96 0.06 1.62
N LEU A 186 -16.08 0.67 2.03
CA LEU A 186 -16.96 1.45 1.15
C LEU A 186 -16.21 2.63 0.52
N CYS A 187 -15.56 3.46 1.34
CA CYS A 187 -14.84 4.65 0.90
C CYS A 187 -13.62 4.30 0.04
N ALA A 188 -12.82 3.32 0.47
CA ALA A 188 -11.64 2.87 -0.28
C ALA A 188 -12.03 2.27 -1.64
N SER A 189 -13.09 1.45 -1.69
CA SER A 189 -13.59 0.89 -2.95
C SER A 189 -14.20 1.96 -3.85
N HIS A 190 -14.99 2.88 -3.29
CA HIS A 190 -15.55 4.01 -4.02
C HIS A 190 -14.47 4.92 -4.61
N SER A 191 -13.35 5.12 -3.89
CA SER A 191 -12.24 5.95 -4.36
C SER A 191 -11.74 5.56 -5.76
N ARG A 192 -11.81 4.28 -6.14
CA ARG A 192 -11.35 3.82 -7.46
C ARG A 192 -12.23 4.27 -8.62
N PHE A 193 -13.40 4.84 -8.35
CA PHE A 193 -14.32 5.40 -9.35
C PHE A 193 -14.28 6.93 -9.40
N ILE A 194 -13.50 7.57 -8.52
CA ILE A 194 -13.38 9.04 -8.46
C ILE A 194 -12.33 9.50 -9.47
N ARG A 195 -12.70 10.42 -10.37
CA ARG A 195 -11.78 11.01 -11.37
C ARG A 195 -10.88 12.10 -10.79
N ASN A 196 -11.34 12.84 -9.79
CA ASN A 196 -10.54 13.86 -9.13
C ASN A 196 -9.47 13.18 -8.26
N LEU A 197 -8.21 13.26 -8.68
CA LEU A 197 -7.10 12.54 -8.05
C LEU A 197 -6.87 12.94 -6.59
N LEU A 198 -7.08 14.22 -6.24
CA LEU A 198 -6.93 14.69 -4.86
C LEU A 198 -8.02 14.09 -3.97
N LEU A 199 -9.27 14.14 -4.41
CA LEU A 199 -10.39 13.56 -3.67
C LEU A 199 -10.28 12.04 -3.57
N GLN A 200 -9.87 11.37 -4.65
CA GLN A 200 -9.60 9.93 -4.66
C GLN A 200 -8.57 9.55 -3.58
N LYS A 201 -7.42 10.25 -3.56
CA LYS A 201 -6.36 10.00 -2.59
C LYS A 201 -6.82 10.32 -1.17
N ALA A 202 -7.44 11.48 -0.97
CA ALA A 202 -7.95 11.90 0.34
C ALA A 202 -8.97 10.90 0.90
N LEU A 203 -9.93 10.45 0.09
CA LEU A 203 -10.94 9.48 0.51
C LEU A 203 -10.31 8.13 0.89
N ARG A 204 -9.33 7.65 0.11
CA ARG A 204 -8.64 6.39 0.38
C ARG A 204 -7.79 6.46 1.64
N VAL A 205 -7.06 7.55 1.85
CA VAL A 205 -6.25 7.74 3.06
C VAL A 205 -7.15 7.89 4.28
N ALA A 206 -8.20 8.71 4.20
CA ALA A 206 -9.16 8.90 5.29
C ALA A 206 -9.86 7.59 5.70
N ALA A 207 -10.15 6.72 4.73
CA ALA A 207 -10.76 5.41 4.98
C ALA A 207 -9.97 4.55 5.97
N PHE A 208 -8.64 4.72 6.07
CA PHE A 208 -7.80 3.93 6.98
C PHE A 208 -7.23 4.73 8.14
N VAL A 209 -7.00 6.04 7.97
CA VAL A 209 -6.53 6.92 9.05
C VAL A 209 -7.60 7.15 10.12
N VAL A 210 -8.88 7.34 9.72
CA VAL A 210 -9.95 7.58 10.70
C VAL A 210 -10.17 6.38 11.64
N PRO A 211 -10.29 5.12 11.13
CA PRO A 211 -10.34 3.95 12.00
C PRO A 211 -9.08 3.81 12.86
N TYR A 212 -7.89 3.99 12.27
CA TYR A 212 -6.63 3.88 13.02
C TYR A 212 -6.57 4.84 14.22
N VAL A 213 -6.95 6.11 14.02
CA VAL A 213 -6.99 7.11 15.09
C VAL A 213 -7.99 6.68 16.16
N TRP A 214 -9.21 6.28 15.77
CA TRP A 214 -10.23 5.81 16.71
C TRP A 214 -9.75 4.64 17.57
N ASP A 215 -9.22 3.60 16.92
CA ASP A 215 -8.77 2.37 17.56
C ASP A 215 -7.61 2.64 18.54
N SER A 216 -6.77 3.65 18.24
CA SER A 216 -5.61 4.01 19.05
C SER A 216 -5.94 4.82 20.31
N ILE A 217 -7.11 5.47 20.39
CA ILE A 217 -7.48 6.33 21.54
C ILE A 217 -7.34 5.62 22.90
N PRO A 218 -7.99 4.47 23.16
CA PRO A 218 -7.91 3.83 24.48
C PRO A 218 -6.48 3.39 24.80
N LEU A 219 -5.73 2.90 23.81
CA LEU A 219 -4.34 2.51 24.02
C LEU A 219 -3.47 3.71 24.41
N LEU A 220 -3.61 4.85 23.72
CA LEU A 220 -2.84 6.06 24.03
C LEU A 220 -3.15 6.60 25.43
N VAL A 221 -4.41 6.52 25.87
CA VAL A 221 -4.78 6.87 27.25
C VAL A 221 -4.17 5.89 28.25
N TRP A 222 -4.19 4.60 27.95
CA TRP A 222 -3.59 3.57 28.80
C TRP A 222 -2.07 3.76 28.93
N LEU A 223 -1.36 4.00 27.83
CA LEU A 223 0.09 4.22 27.83
C LEU A 223 0.51 5.44 28.67
N ARG A 224 -0.32 6.48 28.74
CA ARG A 224 -0.07 7.64 29.62
C ARG A 224 -0.30 7.33 31.10
N SER A 225 -1.20 6.40 31.39
CA SER A 225 -1.56 6.02 32.76
C SER A 225 -0.67 4.89 33.31
N CYS A 226 0.25 4.37 32.49
CA CYS A 226 1.08 3.23 32.84
C CYS A 226 2.36 3.67 33.55
N GLU A 227 2.26 3.80 34.87
CA GLU A 227 3.35 4.30 35.73
C GLU A 227 4.20 3.18 36.36
N GLU A 228 3.74 1.94 36.33
CA GLU A 228 4.44 0.83 36.97
C GLU A 228 5.54 0.24 36.07
N ALA A 229 6.71 -0.09 36.66
CA ALA A 229 7.81 -0.80 35.98
C ALA A 229 7.36 -2.11 35.31
N SER A 230 6.30 -2.73 35.84
CA SER A 230 5.71 -3.96 35.33
C SER A 230 5.09 -3.83 33.93
N CYS A 231 4.81 -2.62 33.40
CA CYS A 231 4.29 -2.43 32.02
C CYS A 231 5.32 -1.86 31.05
N GLU A 232 6.54 -1.62 31.51
CA GLU A 232 7.58 -0.98 30.72
C GLU A 232 7.84 -1.74 29.41
N GLU A 233 7.92 -3.06 29.47
CA GLU A 233 8.17 -3.89 28.29
C GLU A 233 7.03 -3.80 27.25
N SER A 234 5.76 -3.98 27.66
CA SER A 234 4.61 -3.86 26.75
C SER A 234 4.53 -2.45 26.16
N ARG A 235 4.76 -1.43 26.99
CA ARG A 235 4.78 -0.03 26.57
C ARG A 235 5.84 0.22 25.50
N LEU A 236 7.04 -0.34 25.61
CA LEU A 236 8.09 -0.20 24.60
C LEU A 236 7.67 -0.80 23.25
N TYR A 237 7.04 -1.97 23.24
CA TYR A 237 6.52 -2.57 22.01
C TYR A 237 5.39 -1.74 21.39
N HIS A 238 4.46 -1.20 22.18
CA HIS A 238 3.43 -0.29 21.66
C HIS A 238 4.03 1.02 21.10
N LEU A 239 5.03 1.61 21.77
CA LEU A 239 5.73 2.79 21.25
C LEU A 239 6.49 2.49 19.95
N SER A 240 7.15 1.33 19.88
CA SER A 240 7.81 0.81 18.68
C SER A 240 6.81 0.64 17.53
N GLN A 241 5.63 0.09 17.80
CA GLN A 241 4.51 0.02 16.85
C GLN A 241 4.12 1.41 16.34
N PHE A 242 3.86 2.37 17.23
CA PHE A 242 3.49 3.74 16.81
C PHE A 242 4.57 4.41 15.98
N ALA A 243 5.85 4.23 16.35
CA ALA A 243 6.97 4.74 15.59
C ALA A 243 7.02 4.13 14.18
N CYS A 244 6.82 2.81 14.05
CA CYS A 244 6.74 2.15 12.75
C CYS A 244 5.60 2.70 11.90
N VAL A 245 4.41 2.92 12.47
CA VAL A 245 3.27 3.51 11.72
C VAL A 245 3.56 4.94 11.26
N VAL A 246 4.19 5.77 12.11
CA VAL A 246 4.59 7.13 11.73
C VAL A 246 5.57 7.10 10.56
N VAL A 247 6.57 6.22 10.61
CA VAL A 247 7.55 6.06 9.53
C VAL A 247 6.87 5.56 8.25
N ALA A 248 5.99 4.56 8.34
CA ALA A 248 5.20 4.06 7.21
C ALA A 248 4.36 5.19 6.56
N SER A 249 3.69 5.98 7.39
CA SER A 249 2.85 7.11 6.97
C SER A 249 3.67 8.21 6.30
N PHE A 250 4.86 8.50 6.83
CA PHE A 250 5.79 9.47 6.23
C PHE A 250 6.18 9.05 4.81
N PHE A 251 6.65 7.82 4.62
CA PHE A 251 7.06 7.34 3.30
C PHE A 251 5.88 7.37 2.33
N TYR A 252 4.76 6.73 2.69
CA TYR A 252 3.58 6.62 1.83
C TYR A 252 3.00 7.98 1.46
N GLY A 253 2.84 8.89 2.43
CA GLY A 253 2.24 10.20 2.21
C GLY A 253 3.14 11.18 1.43
N SER A 254 4.45 11.08 1.60
CA SER A 254 5.41 11.98 0.93
C SER A 254 5.85 11.50 -0.46
N HIS A 255 5.69 10.21 -0.76
CA HIS A 255 6.29 9.52 -1.92
C HIS A 255 7.82 9.62 -1.94
N PHE A 256 8.45 9.68 -0.76
CA PHE A 256 9.91 9.63 -0.64
C PHE A 256 10.37 8.17 -0.69
N PRO A 257 11.55 7.86 -1.29
CA PRO A 257 12.48 8.76 -1.97
C PRO A 257 12.22 8.95 -3.48
N GLU A 258 11.31 8.19 -4.10
CA GLU A 258 11.08 8.19 -5.54
C GLU A 258 10.62 9.54 -6.10
N ARG A 259 10.00 10.39 -5.27
CA ARG A 259 9.65 11.76 -5.62
C ARG A 259 10.86 12.65 -5.88
N LEU A 260 11.98 12.43 -5.17
CA LEU A 260 13.19 13.24 -5.33
C LEU A 260 14.10 12.71 -6.43
N ALA A 261 14.06 11.39 -6.68
CA ALA A 261 14.84 10.76 -7.73
C ALA A 261 13.98 9.77 -8.53
N PRO A 262 13.09 10.28 -9.41
CA PRO A 262 12.25 9.43 -10.24
C PRO A 262 13.07 8.44 -11.06
N GLY A 263 12.65 7.18 -11.14
CA GLY A 263 13.36 6.14 -11.88
C GLY A 263 14.44 5.40 -11.08
N ARG A 264 14.91 5.94 -9.94
CA ARG A 264 15.98 5.32 -9.14
C ARG A 264 15.46 4.23 -8.19
N PHE A 265 14.21 4.33 -7.78
CA PHE A 265 13.58 3.46 -6.78
C PHE A 265 12.46 2.59 -7.39
N ASP A 266 12.48 2.41 -8.70
CA ASP A 266 11.43 1.73 -9.47
C ASP A 266 11.17 0.30 -8.99
N TYR A 267 12.19 -0.40 -8.50
CA TYR A 267 12.11 -1.81 -8.10
C TYR A 267 12.14 -2.02 -6.59
N LEU A 268 12.92 -1.21 -5.88
CA LEU A 268 13.22 -1.38 -4.47
C LEU A 268 13.29 -0.02 -3.78
N GLY A 269 12.67 0.06 -2.61
CA GLY A 269 12.83 1.16 -1.67
C GLY A 269 11.98 2.39 -1.96
N HIS A 270 11.05 2.32 -2.93
CA HIS A 270 10.03 3.36 -3.07
C HIS A 270 9.03 3.31 -1.91
N SER A 271 8.28 4.40 -1.72
CA SER A 271 7.39 4.59 -0.57
C SER A 271 6.44 3.43 -0.28
N HIS A 272 5.87 2.80 -1.32
CA HIS A 272 4.95 1.67 -1.15
C HIS A 272 5.64 0.41 -0.60
N ASN A 273 6.90 0.14 -0.98
CA ASN A 273 7.70 -0.92 -0.35
C ASN A 273 7.89 -0.62 1.14
N MET A 274 8.20 0.63 1.48
CA MET A 274 8.42 1.04 2.87
C MET A 274 7.13 0.97 3.69
N LEU A 275 5.99 1.37 3.11
CA LEU A 275 4.67 1.18 3.73
C LEU A 275 4.47 -0.28 4.13
N HIS A 276 4.71 -1.22 3.22
CA HIS A 276 4.57 -2.66 3.50
C HIS A 276 5.48 -3.09 4.64
N VAL A 277 6.79 -2.81 4.54
CA VAL A 277 7.78 -3.22 5.55
C VAL A 277 7.42 -2.70 6.94
N PHE A 278 7.19 -1.39 7.08
CA PHE A 278 6.91 -0.79 8.38
C PHE A 278 5.53 -1.15 8.93
N SER A 279 4.54 -1.44 8.06
CA SER A 279 3.23 -1.95 8.51
C SER A 279 3.34 -3.35 9.12
N ILE A 280 4.10 -4.26 8.49
CA ILE A 280 4.34 -5.60 9.04
C ILE A 280 5.10 -5.53 10.37
N LEU A 281 6.14 -4.68 10.44
CA LEU A 281 6.88 -4.46 11.68
C LEU A 281 5.95 -3.92 12.78
N ALA A 282 5.09 -2.94 12.47
CA ALA A 282 4.11 -2.43 13.42
C ALA A 282 3.15 -3.55 13.91
N THR A 283 2.60 -4.38 13.02
CA THR A 283 1.75 -5.52 13.39
C THR A 283 2.47 -6.51 14.31
N ASN A 284 3.76 -6.76 14.06
CA ASN A 284 4.56 -7.65 14.90
C ASN A 284 4.77 -7.06 16.31
N GLU A 285 5.16 -5.79 16.40
CA GLU A 285 5.37 -5.11 17.68
C GLU A 285 4.05 -4.99 18.46
N GLN A 286 2.94 -4.70 17.78
CA GLN A 286 1.59 -4.72 18.35
C GLN A 286 1.24 -6.07 18.96
N LEU A 287 1.51 -7.17 18.24
CA LEU A 287 1.23 -8.52 18.73
C LEU A 287 2.07 -8.83 19.98
N ARG A 288 3.35 -8.50 20.00
CA ARG A 288 4.23 -8.71 21.16
C ARG A 288 3.73 -7.95 22.39
N ALA A 289 3.36 -6.69 22.21
CA ALA A 289 2.81 -5.86 23.27
C ALA A 289 1.52 -6.48 23.85
N VAL A 290 0.59 -6.85 22.97
CA VAL A 290 -0.70 -7.40 23.40
C VAL A 290 -0.57 -8.77 24.06
N LEU A 291 0.36 -9.63 23.62
CA LEU A 291 0.65 -10.90 24.30
C LEU A 291 1.11 -10.69 25.76
N LEU A 292 1.83 -9.60 26.03
CA LEU A 292 2.18 -9.22 27.40
C LEU A 292 0.97 -8.69 28.16
N ASP A 293 0.19 -7.78 27.55
CA ASP A 293 -0.98 -7.18 28.19
C ASP A 293 -2.06 -8.22 28.53
N LEU A 294 -2.37 -9.13 27.60
CA LEU A 294 -3.37 -10.17 27.81
C LEU A 294 -2.95 -11.13 28.92
N ARG A 295 -1.65 -11.45 29.05
CA ARG A 295 -1.16 -12.34 30.10
C ARG A 295 -1.19 -11.65 31.45
N ARG A 296 -0.67 -10.42 31.50
CA ARG A 296 -0.52 -9.67 32.74
C ARG A 296 -1.85 -9.23 33.32
N ARG A 297 -2.76 -8.72 32.48
CA ARG A 297 -4.01 -8.11 32.94
C ARG A 297 -5.13 -9.11 33.15
N ARG A 298 -4.94 -10.39 32.82
CA ARG A 298 -5.97 -11.43 32.91
C ARG A 298 -6.71 -11.40 34.25
N GLN A 299 -5.98 -11.48 35.37
CA GLN A 299 -6.59 -11.49 36.71
C GLN A 299 -7.38 -10.20 37.00
N GLU A 300 -6.82 -9.05 36.63
CA GLU A 300 -7.43 -7.73 36.82
C GLU A 300 -8.74 -7.61 36.04
N LEU A 301 -8.73 -7.98 34.76
CA LEU A 301 -9.89 -7.94 33.88
C LEU A 301 -11.00 -8.91 34.31
N HIS A 302 -10.64 -10.11 34.76
CA HIS A 302 -11.59 -11.05 35.35
C HIS A 302 -12.23 -10.49 36.63
N THR A 303 -11.43 -9.90 37.52
CA THR A 303 -11.92 -9.31 38.78
C THR A 303 -12.85 -8.12 38.52
N ALA A 304 -12.52 -7.30 37.53
CA ALA A 304 -13.32 -6.14 37.12
C ALA A 304 -14.54 -6.50 36.24
N ALA A 305 -14.79 -7.80 35.97
CA ALA A 305 -15.80 -8.26 35.03
C ALA A 305 -15.70 -7.62 33.62
N TRP A 306 -14.52 -7.16 33.23
CA TRP A 306 -14.24 -6.58 31.91
C TRP A 306 -13.83 -7.67 30.93
N LEU A 307 -14.81 -8.49 30.54
CA LEU A 307 -14.63 -9.51 29.51
C LEU A 307 -15.52 -9.18 28.33
N PRO A 308 -14.97 -9.04 27.11
CA PRO A 308 -15.78 -8.80 25.92
C PRO A 308 -16.81 -9.93 25.75
N SER A 309 -18.03 -9.56 25.37
CA SER A 309 -19.06 -10.55 25.03
C SER A 309 -18.56 -11.45 23.89
N PRO A 310 -18.70 -12.79 23.99
CA PRO A 310 -18.39 -13.70 22.88
C PRO A 310 -19.19 -13.40 21.61
N ALA A 311 -20.28 -12.63 21.70
CA ALA A 311 -21.06 -12.18 20.57
C ALA A 311 -20.26 -11.34 19.56
N TRP A 312 -19.25 -10.58 20.03
CA TRP A 312 -18.41 -9.79 19.14
C TRP A 312 -17.59 -10.68 18.19
N ALA A 313 -17.06 -11.78 18.70
CA ALA A 313 -16.34 -12.77 17.90
C ALA A 313 -17.28 -13.66 17.07
N THR A 314 -18.33 -14.21 17.68
CA THR A 314 -19.17 -15.26 17.07
C THR A 314 -20.29 -14.72 16.17
N ARG A 315 -20.72 -13.47 16.33
CA ARG A 315 -21.77 -12.85 15.51
C ARG A 315 -21.30 -11.60 14.78
N ALA A 316 -20.79 -10.61 15.51
CA ALA A 316 -20.46 -9.32 14.90
C ALA A 316 -19.33 -9.44 13.86
N THR A 317 -18.25 -10.16 14.18
CA THR A 317 -17.11 -10.34 13.25
C THR A 317 -17.53 -11.04 11.94
N PRO A 318 -18.27 -12.17 11.95
CA PRO A 318 -18.82 -12.76 10.72
C PRO A 318 -19.76 -11.83 9.95
N LEU A 319 -20.65 -11.10 10.64
CA LEU A 319 -21.58 -10.17 9.99
C LEU A 319 -20.83 -9.01 9.32
N LEU A 320 -19.79 -8.48 9.96
CA LEU A 320 -18.92 -7.45 9.38
C LEU A 320 -18.16 -7.99 8.16
N LEU A 321 -17.66 -9.22 8.22
CA LEU A 321 -17.01 -9.84 7.07
C LEU A 321 -17.97 -9.98 5.89
N LEU A 322 -19.20 -10.46 6.14
CA LEU A 322 -20.25 -10.56 5.12
C LEU A 322 -20.65 -9.19 4.55
N ALA A 323 -20.80 -8.17 5.39
CA ALA A 323 -21.11 -6.81 4.96
C ALA A 323 -20.02 -6.24 4.06
N ASN A 324 -18.74 -6.42 4.42
CA ASN A 324 -17.63 -5.97 3.60
C ASN A 324 -17.55 -6.76 2.27
N PHE A 325 -17.78 -8.07 2.27
CA PHE A 325 -17.86 -8.84 1.02
C PHE A 325 -19.03 -8.40 0.14
N ALA A 326 -20.18 -8.05 0.72
CA ALA A 326 -21.30 -7.51 -0.04
C ALA A 326 -20.92 -6.18 -0.72
N ILE A 327 -20.15 -5.31 -0.05
CA ILE A 327 -19.59 -4.09 -0.65
C ILE A 327 -18.68 -4.42 -1.84
N VAL A 328 -17.71 -5.33 -1.64
CA VAL A 328 -16.80 -5.78 -2.72
C VAL A 328 -17.59 -6.35 -3.90
N PHE A 329 -18.62 -7.16 -3.63
CA PHE A 329 -19.49 -7.72 -4.66
C PHE A 329 -20.25 -6.63 -5.43
N VAL A 330 -20.83 -5.65 -4.74
CA VAL A 330 -21.54 -4.53 -5.37
C VAL A 330 -20.61 -3.73 -6.28
N PHE A 331 -19.39 -3.40 -5.83
CA PHE A 331 -18.43 -2.66 -6.66
C PHE A 331 -17.89 -3.49 -7.81
N THR A 332 -17.67 -4.79 -7.61
CA THR A 332 -17.29 -5.73 -8.68
C THR A 332 -18.38 -5.80 -9.74
N TYR A 333 -19.64 -5.93 -9.33
CA TYR A 333 -20.77 -5.94 -10.26
C TYR A 333 -20.91 -4.62 -11.01
N ARG A 334 -20.72 -3.47 -10.34
CA ARG A 334 -20.71 -2.15 -10.99
C ARG A 334 -19.60 -2.04 -12.04
N LEU A 335 -18.43 -2.59 -11.76
CA LEU A 335 -17.29 -2.59 -12.68
C LEU A 335 -17.54 -3.46 -13.92
N SER A 336 -18.25 -4.58 -13.75
CA SER A 336 -18.58 -5.52 -14.83
C SER A 336 -19.74 -5.09 -15.73
N ARG A 337 -20.46 -4.00 -15.39
CA ARG A 337 -21.54 -3.51 -16.26
C ARG A 337 -20.95 -2.98 -17.57
N PRO A 338 -21.44 -3.43 -18.73
CA PRO A 338 -21.13 -2.77 -20.00
C PRO A 338 -21.52 -1.30 -19.86
N HIS A 339 -20.66 -0.39 -20.31
CA HIS A 339 -21.02 1.02 -20.42
C HIS A 339 -22.15 1.13 -21.45
N GLY A 340 -23.40 0.98 -21.03
CA GLY A 340 -24.55 1.22 -21.87
C GLY A 340 -24.58 2.70 -22.26
N ASN A 341 -24.48 2.99 -23.55
CA ASN A 341 -24.91 4.23 -24.21
C ASN A 341 -24.80 5.51 -23.36
N GLN A 342 -23.60 5.91 -22.96
CA GLN A 342 -23.32 7.34 -22.79
C GLN A 342 -22.82 7.88 -24.12
N GLY A 343 -23.76 8.42 -24.92
CA GLY A 343 -23.54 9.40 -25.98
C GLY A 343 -22.51 9.07 -27.05
N SER A 344 -23.00 8.85 -28.27
CA SER A 344 -22.26 9.13 -29.51
C SER A 344 -21.46 10.44 -29.40
N VAL A 345 -20.19 10.33 -29.06
CA VAL A 345 -19.18 11.33 -29.45
C VAL A 345 -18.55 10.74 -30.68
N ALA A 346 -18.78 11.42 -31.80
CA ALA A 346 -18.32 11.03 -33.12
C ALA A 346 -16.87 10.57 -33.09
N ASN A 347 -16.63 9.39 -33.67
CA ASN A 347 -15.31 9.01 -34.15
C ASN A 347 -14.86 10.07 -35.18
N HIS A 348 -14.11 11.08 -34.75
CA HIS A 348 -13.20 11.74 -35.67
C HIS A 348 -12.04 10.77 -35.91
N ALA A 349 -12.12 10.11 -37.06
CA ALA A 349 -10.99 9.41 -37.65
C ALA A 349 -9.76 10.33 -37.66
N PRO A 350 -8.55 9.83 -37.34
CA PRO A 350 -7.34 10.60 -37.58
C PRO A 350 -7.22 10.79 -39.09
N THR A 351 -7.36 12.03 -39.54
CA THR A 351 -7.00 12.41 -40.90
C THR A 351 -5.48 12.18 -41.03
N GLN A 352 -5.09 11.25 -41.88
CA GLN A 352 -3.68 11.09 -42.28
C GLN A 352 -3.17 12.44 -42.78
N PRO A 353 -1.99 12.92 -42.35
CA PRO A 353 -1.36 14.04 -43.03
C PRO A 353 -0.94 13.55 -44.42
N GLN A 354 -1.61 14.06 -45.46
CA GLN A 354 -1.16 13.94 -46.83
C GLN A 354 0.22 14.58 -46.96
N ILE A 355 1.20 13.77 -47.36
CA ILE A 355 2.50 14.24 -47.83
C ILE A 355 2.26 14.92 -49.17
N THR A 356 2.15 16.24 -49.17
CA THR A 356 2.26 17.04 -50.39
C THR A 356 3.73 17.38 -50.62
N THR A 357 4.31 16.69 -51.60
CA THR A 357 5.60 17.04 -52.21
C THR A 357 5.47 18.38 -52.93
N HIS A 358 6.10 19.43 -52.42
CA HIS A 358 6.35 20.65 -53.18
C HIS A 358 7.84 20.94 -53.27
N THR A 359 8.36 20.74 -54.48
CA THR A 359 9.67 21.12 -55.00
C THR A 359 9.84 22.66 -54.95
N PRO A 360 11.02 23.19 -54.63
CA PRO A 360 11.24 24.64 -54.61
C PRO A 360 11.58 25.16 -56.01
N THR A 361 10.92 26.25 -56.43
CA THR A 361 11.30 27.02 -57.63
C THR A 361 11.71 28.43 -57.21
N GLN A 362 12.94 28.81 -57.57
CA GLN A 362 13.48 30.17 -57.47
C GLN A 362 12.83 31.11 -58.49
N GLN A 363 12.64 32.38 -58.13
CA GLN A 363 12.95 33.61 -58.92
C GLN A 363 12.42 34.84 -58.14
N LEU A 364 13.24 35.77 -57.62
CA LEU A 364 14.03 36.89 -58.20
C LEU A 364 13.24 38.20 -58.44
N LEU A 365 13.91 39.33 -58.12
CA LEU A 365 13.66 40.77 -58.36
C LEU A 365 13.15 41.61 -57.16
N VAL A 366 13.60 42.86 -56.90
CA VAL A 366 14.73 43.72 -57.33
C VAL A 366 14.73 44.97 -56.39
N ASN A 367 15.90 45.58 -56.16
CA ASN A 367 16.12 46.85 -55.44
C ASN A 367 15.49 48.07 -56.14
N THR A 368 15.14 49.14 -55.39
CA THR A 368 15.60 50.53 -55.65
C THR A 368 15.18 51.56 -54.57
N HIS A 369 16.18 52.34 -54.12
CA HIS A 369 16.20 53.78 -53.73
C HIS A 369 15.61 54.36 -52.41
N THR A 370 16.55 54.90 -51.63
CA THR A 370 16.63 55.98 -50.60
C THR A 370 16.07 57.35 -51.06
N PRO A 371 16.04 58.49 -50.29
CA PRO A 371 16.72 58.84 -49.01
C PRO A 371 15.94 59.70 -47.96
N THR A 372 16.41 59.79 -46.71
CA THR A 372 16.70 61.06 -45.95
C THR A 372 17.21 60.80 -44.51
N GLN A 373 18.20 61.60 -44.10
CA GLN A 373 18.82 61.75 -42.77
C GLN A 373 18.83 63.28 -42.45
N PRO A 374 19.36 63.83 -41.32
CA PRO A 374 19.73 63.29 -39.99
C PRO A 374 19.35 64.24 -38.80
N GLN A 375 19.72 63.91 -37.55
CA GLN A 375 20.29 64.77 -36.46
C GLN A 375 20.48 63.87 -35.22
N VAL A 376 21.67 63.47 -34.73
CA VAL A 376 22.90 64.13 -34.19
C VAL A 376 22.72 64.79 -32.80
N ASN A 377 23.26 64.13 -31.76
CA ASN A 377 24.18 64.65 -30.71
C ASN A 377 24.42 63.55 -29.64
N THR A 378 25.57 62.84 -29.59
CA THR A 378 26.89 63.19 -29.02
C THR A 378 26.95 63.30 -27.48
N ASN A 379 27.50 62.29 -26.80
CA ASN A 379 28.83 62.34 -26.12
C ASN A 379 29.00 61.32 -24.97
N THR A 380 29.93 60.40 -25.21
CA THR A 380 30.77 59.57 -24.33
C THR A 380 31.85 60.42 -23.59
N PRO A 381 32.85 59.93 -22.80
CA PRO A 381 33.16 58.56 -22.31
C PRO A 381 33.88 58.39 -20.91
N LEU A 382 34.18 57.11 -20.59
CA LEU A 382 35.46 56.53 -20.08
C LEU A 382 35.89 56.69 -18.61
N HIS A 383 36.01 55.57 -17.86
CA HIS A 383 37.30 54.92 -17.52
C HIS A 383 37.16 53.72 -16.54
N SER A 384 37.79 52.59 -16.89
CA SER A 384 38.22 51.48 -16.00
C SER A 384 39.62 51.79 -15.43
N PRO A 385 40.21 51.06 -14.42
CA PRO A 385 40.61 49.64 -14.57
C PRO A 385 40.67 48.73 -13.30
N VAL A 386 40.66 47.43 -13.60
CA VAL A 386 41.29 46.21 -13.01
C VAL A 386 42.27 46.34 -11.81
N VAL A 387 42.14 45.47 -10.79
CA VAL A 387 43.24 44.70 -10.13
C VAL A 387 42.71 43.38 -9.52
N THR A 388 43.53 42.32 -9.65
CA THR A 388 43.45 40.90 -9.24
C THR A 388 43.87 40.62 -7.78
N HIS A 389 43.37 39.53 -7.15
CA HIS A 389 44.15 38.46 -6.46
C HIS A 389 43.27 37.43 -5.72
N THR A 390 43.61 36.14 -5.83
CA THR A 390 43.18 34.96 -5.05
C THR A 390 44.36 34.47 -4.16
N PRO A 391 44.31 33.33 -3.44
CA PRO A 391 43.43 32.88 -2.34
C PRO A 391 44.24 32.44 -1.09
N SER A 392 43.62 32.13 0.07
CA SER A 392 44.30 31.40 1.16
C SER A 392 43.40 30.41 1.93
N HIS A 393 44.07 29.35 2.37
CA HIS A 393 43.63 28.07 2.93
C HIS A 393 43.06 28.07 4.37
N ALA A 394 42.34 26.97 4.65
CA ALA A 394 42.31 26.14 5.88
C ALA A 394 41.70 26.67 7.19
N HIS A 395 40.70 25.98 7.74
CA HIS A 395 40.93 24.95 8.78
C HIS A 395 39.69 24.09 9.09
N ILE A 396 39.96 22.80 9.23
CA ILE A 396 39.09 21.73 9.76
C ILE A 396 39.21 21.74 11.29
N SER A 397 38.10 21.51 12.01
CA SER A 397 38.14 20.95 13.35
C SER A 397 36.89 20.12 13.66
N HIS A 398 37.13 18.81 13.79
CA HIS A 398 36.28 17.82 14.45
C HIS A 398 36.13 18.11 15.95
N VAL A 399 34.96 17.83 16.53
CA VAL A 399 34.86 17.35 17.93
C VAL A 399 33.85 16.21 18.01
N LYS A 400 34.31 15.14 18.68
CA LYS A 400 33.68 13.86 18.98
C LYS A 400 32.80 13.94 20.24
N VAL A 401 31.78 13.09 20.26
CA VAL A 401 31.40 12.12 21.33
C VAL A 401 31.61 12.56 22.79
N GLN A 402 30.50 12.68 23.50
CA GLN A 402 30.28 12.02 24.79
C GLN A 402 28.89 11.38 24.79
#